data_AF-A0A255ZUS2-F1
#
_entry.id   AF-A0A255ZUS2-F1
#
_cell.length_a   1.000
_cell.length_b   1.000
_cell.length_c   1.000
_cell.angle_alpha   90.00
_cell.angle_beta   90.00
_cell.angle_gamma   90.00
#
_symmetry.space_group_name_H-M   'P 1'
#
loop_
_entity.id
_entity.type
_entity.pdbx_description
1 polymer ?
#
loop_
_entity_poly.entity_id
_entity_poly.type
_entity_poly.pdbx_seq_one_letter_code
_entity_poly.pdbx_strand_id
1 'polypeptide(L)'
;MIDDILTAIPLGFFLSFMVGPVFFVLLETSVIKGFRAAMVFDLGVILADAVFIAIAYFSSYRLIQNIKDEPALFVFGGLIMLTYGIISLVKVNRASKNEIIDDDSREIIRKDYLSLFLKGFLLNFINIGVLGFWLAIIITIGPKLDMKPTRMLVFFTSVIASYFITDLFKILLAKQLRSKLTAKNIIRIKKIICIILIIFGVALLVEGWSPGERKMVNSALETLEKNASE
;
A
#
# COMPACT_ATOMS: atom_id res chain seq x y z
N MET A 1 18.32 16.69 13.00
CA MET A 1 18.48 15.22 13.01
C MET A 1 17.52 14.57 14.01
N ILE A 2 17.61 14.86 15.31
CA ILE A 2 16.64 14.30 16.29
C ILE A 2 15.20 14.77 15.98
N ASP A 3 15.00 16.06 15.70
CA ASP A 3 13.68 16.59 15.34
C ASP A 3 13.13 15.97 14.04
N ASP A 4 14.01 15.63 13.09
CA ASP A 4 13.64 14.97 11.85
C ASP A 4 13.11 13.55 12.15
N ILE A 5 13.77 12.81 13.06
CA ILE A 5 13.33 11.49 13.53
C ILE A 5 11.99 11.59 14.27
N LEU A 6 11.86 12.56 15.20
CA LEU A 6 10.63 12.75 15.97
C LEU A 6 9.44 13.10 15.08
N THR A 7 9.66 13.87 14.02
CA THR A 7 8.63 14.20 13.02
C THR A 7 8.27 12.97 12.16
N ALA A 8 9.25 12.11 11.87
CA ALA A 8 9.06 10.91 11.07
C ALA A 8 8.26 9.81 11.79
N ILE A 9 8.37 9.71 13.12
CA ILE A 9 7.73 8.62 13.88
C ILE A 9 6.20 8.62 13.73
N PRO A 10 5.46 9.72 13.98
CA PRO A 10 4.02 9.76 13.77
C PRO A 10 3.63 9.42 12.33
N LEU A 11 4.37 9.93 11.35
CA LEU A 11 4.11 9.66 9.93
C LEU A 11 4.23 8.17 9.61
N GLY A 12 5.30 7.51 10.05
CA GLY A 12 5.45 6.06 9.87
C GLY A 12 4.35 5.26 10.56
N PHE A 13 3.96 5.66 11.76
CA PHE A 13 2.85 5.03 12.47
C PHE A 13 1.52 5.14 11.70
N PHE A 14 1.14 6.33 11.24
CA PHE A 14 -0.09 6.51 10.46
C PHE A 14 -0.03 5.80 9.11
N LEU A 15 1.11 5.88 8.43
CA LEU A 15 1.32 5.22 7.14
C LEU A 15 1.03 3.72 7.23
N SER A 16 1.44 3.08 8.33
CA SER A 16 1.20 1.65 8.57
C SER A 16 -0.28 1.21 8.46
N PHE A 17 -1.23 2.12 8.70
CA PHE A 17 -2.66 1.84 8.59
C PHE A 17 -3.28 2.32 7.27
N MET A 18 -2.58 3.21 6.55
CA MET A 18 -3.09 3.87 5.34
C MET A 18 -2.77 3.14 4.03
N VAL A 19 -2.01 2.04 4.06
CA VAL A 19 -1.52 1.31 2.87
C VAL A 19 -2.64 0.62 2.04
N GLY A 20 -3.92 0.88 2.34
CA GLY A 20 -5.06 0.46 1.54
C GLY A 20 -5.16 -1.07 1.43
N PRO A 21 -5.20 -1.67 0.21
CA PRO A 21 -5.27 -3.11 0.04
C PRO A 21 -4.11 -3.88 0.66
N VAL A 22 -2.91 -3.28 0.69
CA VAL A 22 -1.70 -3.91 1.22
C VAL A 22 -1.85 -4.21 2.70
N PHE A 23 -2.47 -3.31 3.47
CA PHE A 23 -2.75 -3.50 4.89
C PHE A 23 -3.57 -4.78 5.14
N PHE A 24 -4.63 -4.99 4.36
CA PHE A 24 -5.49 -6.16 4.52
C PHE A 24 -4.79 -7.47 4.12
N VAL A 25 -4.01 -7.45 3.04
CA VAL A 25 -3.22 -8.62 2.61
C VAL A 25 -2.09 -8.95 3.60
N LEU A 26 -1.49 -7.94 4.22
CA LEU A 26 -0.52 -8.14 5.30
C LEU A 26 -1.17 -8.84 6.49
N LEU A 27 -2.33 -8.35 6.96
CA LEU A 27 -3.06 -8.97 8.06
C LEU A 27 -3.47 -10.41 7.72
N GLU A 28 -3.95 -10.67 6.51
CA GLU A 28 -4.25 -12.02 6.02
C GLU A 28 -3.03 -12.94 6.14
N THR A 29 -1.92 -12.50 5.58
CA THR A 29 -0.67 -13.26 5.54
C THR A 29 -0.19 -13.53 6.96
N SER A 30 -0.32 -12.54 7.86
CA SER A 30 0.04 -12.63 9.27
C SER A 30 -0.78 -13.67 10.02
N VAL A 31 -2.10 -13.66 9.81
CA VAL A 31 -3.05 -14.54 10.48
C VAL A 31 -2.90 -15.97 9.93
N ILE A 32 -2.92 -16.14 8.60
CA ILE A 32 -2.98 -17.44 7.92
C ILE A 32 -1.60 -18.11 7.85
N LYS A 33 -0.60 -17.41 7.30
CA LYS A 33 0.74 -17.96 7.02
C LYS A 33 1.75 -17.70 8.15
N GLY A 34 1.43 -16.79 9.05
CA GLY A 34 2.23 -16.50 10.25
C GLY A 34 3.31 -15.45 10.06
N PHE A 35 3.99 -15.14 11.17
CA PHE A 35 4.92 -14.01 11.29
C PHE A 35 6.00 -13.95 10.21
N ARG A 36 6.70 -15.06 9.93
CA ARG A 36 7.79 -15.08 8.94
C ARG A 36 7.31 -14.75 7.52
N ALA A 37 6.17 -15.31 7.12
CA ALA A 37 5.58 -15.06 5.81
C ALA A 37 5.13 -13.60 5.67
N ALA A 38 4.51 -13.04 6.71
CA ALA A 38 4.08 -11.65 6.72
C ALA A 38 5.26 -10.67 6.70
N MET A 39 6.34 -10.93 7.44
CA MET A 39 7.55 -10.11 7.36
C MET A 39 8.15 -10.09 5.95
N VAL A 40 8.23 -11.24 5.28
CA VAL A 40 8.76 -11.30 3.92
C VAL A 40 7.88 -10.54 2.93
N PHE A 41 6.56 -10.64 3.07
CA PHE A 41 5.63 -9.82 2.30
C PHE A 41 5.87 -8.32 2.56
N ASP A 42 5.96 -7.91 3.82
CA ASP A 42 6.15 -6.51 4.22
C ASP A 42 7.50 -5.94 3.77
N LEU A 43 8.56 -6.75 3.75
CA LEU A 43 9.84 -6.36 3.15
C LEU A 43 9.71 -6.05 1.65
N GLY A 44 8.82 -6.75 0.94
CA GLY A 44 8.50 -6.43 -0.45
C GLY A 44 7.82 -5.07 -0.57
N VAL A 45 6.88 -4.76 0.33
CA VAL A 45 6.18 -3.47 0.41
C VAL A 45 7.17 -2.33 0.65
N ILE A 46 8.05 -2.48 1.64
CA ILE A 46 9.09 -1.50 1.99
C ILE A 46 10.06 -1.28 0.82
N LEU A 47 10.41 -2.33 0.06
CA LEU A 47 11.25 -2.14 -1.12
C LEU A 47 10.54 -1.29 -2.19
N ALA A 48 9.23 -1.50 -2.41
CA ALA A 48 8.46 -0.65 -3.32
C ALA A 48 8.40 0.81 -2.84
N ASP A 49 8.26 1.04 -1.53
CA ASP A 49 8.33 2.40 -0.95
C ASP A 49 9.70 3.04 -1.18
N ALA A 50 10.78 2.30 -0.95
CA ALA A 50 12.14 2.78 -1.17
C ALA A 50 12.36 3.14 -2.65
N VAL A 51 11.82 2.35 -3.58
CA VAL A 51 11.83 2.65 -5.03
C VAL A 51 11.06 3.95 -5.31
N PHE A 52 9.86 4.13 -4.75
CA PHE A 52 9.09 5.35 -4.96
C PHE A 52 9.74 6.60 -4.37
N ILE A 53 10.33 6.50 -3.17
CA ILE A 53 11.08 7.60 -2.57
C ILE A 53 12.27 7.96 -3.45
N ALA A 54 13.02 6.96 -3.96
CA ALA A 54 14.14 7.21 -4.85
C ALA A 54 13.69 7.89 -6.15
N ILE A 55 12.64 7.38 -6.79
CA ILE A 55 12.06 7.99 -8.00
C ILE A 55 11.63 9.43 -7.72
N ALA A 56 10.91 9.67 -6.63
CA ALA A 56 10.39 10.98 -6.30
C ALA A 56 11.49 11.97 -5.88
N TYR A 57 12.60 11.49 -5.29
CA TYR A 57 13.75 12.32 -4.91
C TYR A 57 14.64 12.70 -6.11
N PHE A 58 14.91 11.76 -7.02
CA PHE A 58 15.81 11.99 -8.17
C PHE A 58 15.09 12.52 -9.42
N SER A 59 13.77 12.33 -9.53
CA SER A 59 12.99 12.85 -10.65
C SER A 59 12.76 14.36 -10.54
N SER A 60 12.55 15.02 -11.67
CA SER A 60 12.01 16.38 -11.62
C SER A 60 10.59 16.38 -11.03
N TYR A 61 10.32 17.35 -10.16
CA TYR A 61 9.01 17.55 -9.53
C TYR A 61 7.87 17.59 -10.56
N ARG A 62 8.07 18.29 -11.69
CA ARG A 62 7.06 18.42 -12.75
C ARG A 62 6.79 17.09 -13.45
N LEU A 63 7.84 16.31 -13.72
CA LEU A 63 7.70 15.01 -14.37
C LEU A 63 6.88 14.06 -13.51
N ILE A 64 7.22 13.94 -12.22
CA ILE A 64 6.54 12.99 -11.34
C ILE A 64 5.11 13.43 -11.01
N GLN A 65 4.84 14.75 -10.92
CA GLN A 65 3.47 15.27 -10.78
C GLN A 65 2.59 14.94 -11.99
N ASN A 66 3.11 15.12 -13.20
CA ASN A 66 2.35 14.76 -14.39
C ASN A 66 2.10 13.24 -14.47
N ILE A 67 3.09 12.43 -14.08
CA ILE A 67 2.97 10.97 -14.08
C ILE A 67 1.94 10.51 -13.05
N LYS A 68 1.98 10.97 -11.79
CA LYS A 68 1.06 10.46 -10.76
C LYS A 68 -0.42 10.79 -11.02
N ASP A 69 -0.69 11.87 -11.75
CA ASP A 69 -2.04 12.31 -12.11
C ASP A 69 -2.47 11.77 -13.49
N GLU A 70 -1.63 10.94 -14.12
CA GLU A 70 -1.90 10.34 -15.43
C GLU A 70 -3.03 9.31 -15.32
N PRO A 71 -4.16 9.51 -16.02
CA PRO A 71 -5.31 8.61 -15.96
C PRO A 71 -4.96 7.16 -16.27
N ALA A 72 -3.99 6.95 -17.16
CA ALA A 72 -3.50 5.62 -17.55
C ALA A 72 -2.94 4.83 -16.36
N LEU A 73 -2.30 5.46 -15.37
CA LEU A 73 -1.78 4.77 -14.18
C LEU A 73 -2.91 4.29 -13.26
N PHE A 74 -3.93 5.12 -13.05
CA PHE A 74 -5.12 4.75 -12.28
C PHE A 74 -5.85 3.59 -12.96
N VAL A 75 -6.03 3.66 -14.29
CA VAL A 75 -6.67 2.58 -15.05
C VAL A 75 -5.84 1.29 -14.98
N PHE A 76 -4.53 1.38 -15.17
CA PHE A 76 -3.63 0.22 -15.12
C PHE A 76 -3.66 -0.46 -13.75
N GLY A 77 -3.50 0.31 -12.67
CA GLY A 77 -3.51 -0.24 -11.33
C GLY A 77 -4.88 -0.75 -10.89
N GLY A 78 -5.93 -0.03 -11.26
CA GLY A 78 -7.31 -0.45 -11.05
C GLY A 78 -7.64 -1.77 -11.73
N LEU A 79 -7.20 -1.95 -12.99
CA LEU A 79 -7.42 -3.19 -13.74
C LEU A 79 -6.69 -4.38 -13.12
N ILE A 80 -5.42 -4.21 -12.68
CA ILE A 80 -4.68 -5.30 -12.04
C ILE A 80 -5.32 -5.68 -10.70
N MET A 81 -5.66 -4.71 -9.86
CA MET A 81 -6.33 -4.99 -8.57
C MET A 81 -7.69 -5.65 -8.77
N LEU A 82 -8.50 -5.16 -9.71
CA LEU A 82 -9.81 -5.69 -10.00
C LEU A 82 -9.73 -7.14 -10.51
N THR A 83 -8.89 -7.38 -11.52
CA THR A 83 -8.73 -8.72 -12.11
C THR A 83 -8.18 -9.72 -11.09
N TYR A 84 -7.15 -9.33 -10.31
CA TYR A 84 -6.61 -10.18 -9.24
C TYR A 84 -7.67 -10.47 -8.16
N GLY A 85 -8.44 -9.46 -7.75
CA GLY A 85 -9.53 -9.61 -6.79
C GLY A 85 -10.62 -10.57 -7.28
N ILE A 86 -11.04 -10.45 -8.54
CA ILE A 86 -12.05 -11.33 -9.16
C ILE A 86 -11.53 -12.77 -9.29
N ILE A 87 -10.32 -12.96 -9.84
CA ILE A 87 -9.73 -14.29 -10.01
C ILE A 87 -9.59 -14.99 -8.66
N SER A 88 -9.10 -14.26 -7.65
CA SER A 88 -8.97 -14.77 -6.29
C SER A 88 -10.33 -15.12 -5.67
N LEU A 89 -11.36 -14.28 -5.86
CA LEU A 89 -12.71 -14.55 -5.36
C LEU A 89 -13.32 -15.81 -5.99
N VAL A 90 -13.16 -15.98 -7.30
CA VAL A 90 -13.62 -17.17 -8.02
C VAL A 90 -12.89 -18.42 -7.52
N LYS A 91 -11.57 -18.35 -7.32
CA LYS A 91 -10.78 -19.47 -6.75
C LYS A 91 -11.32 -19.86 -5.36
N VAL A 92 -11.56 -18.88 -4.49
CA VAL A 92 -12.08 -19.11 -3.13
C VAL A 92 -13.50 -19.68 -3.13
N ASN A 93 -14.33 -19.35 -4.13
CA ASN A 93 -15.69 -19.87 -4.24
C ASN A 93 -15.76 -21.27 -4.86
N ARG A 94 -14.84 -21.63 -5.76
CA ARG A 94 -14.83 -22.93 -6.44
C ARG A 94 -14.07 -24.01 -5.66
N ALA A 95 -13.07 -23.63 -4.88
CA ALA A 95 -12.28 -24.58 -4.12
C ALA A 95 -13.09 -25.19 -2.97
N SER A 96 -12.98 -26.51 -2.80
CA SER A 96 -13.58 -27.16 -1.63
C SER A 96 -12.92 -26.64 -0.35
N LYS A 97 -13.64 -26.68 0.77
CA LYS A 97 -13.09 -26.28 2.08
C LYS A 97 -11.79 -27.01 2.41
N ASN A 98 -11.64 -28.26 1.96
CA ASN A 98 -10.45 -29.08 2.19
C ASN A 98 -9.29 -28.69 1.26
N GLU A 99 -9.56 -28.31 0.00
CA GLU A 99 -8.53 -27.87 -0.95
C GLU A 99 -7.89 -26.54 -0.52
N ILE A 100 -8.66 -25.61 0.04
CA ILE A 100 -8.13 -24.32 0.49
C ILE A 100 -7.17 -24.51 1.68
N ILE A 101 -7.51 -25.41 2.61
CA ILE A 101 -6.66 -25.73 3.77
C ILE A 101 -5.38 -26.42 3.30
N ASP A 102 -5.49 -27.29 2.29
CA ASP A 102 -4.37 -28.08 1.80
C ASP A 102 -3.45 -27.29 0.84
N ASP A 103 -3.97 -26.27 0.14
CA ASP A 103 -3.19 -25.28 -0.62
C ASP A 103 -2.43 -24.37 0.35
N ASP A 104 -3.09 -23.85 1.40
CA ASP A 104 -2.44 -23.03 2.43
C ASP A 104 -1.39 -23.84 3.22
N SER A 105 -1.67 -25.10 3.56
CA SER A 105 -0.70 -25.97 4.24
C SER A 105 0.50 -26.27 3.34
N ARG A 106 0.28 -26.52 2.04
CA ARG A 106 1.35 -26.71 1.05
C ARG A 106 2.14 -25.45 0.77
N GLU A 107 1.52 -24.26 0.75
CA GLU A 107 2.22 -22.96 0.68
C GLU A 107 3.01 -22.65 1.97
N ILE A 108 2.57 -23.15 3.13
CA ILE A 108 3.35 -23.02 4.37
C ILE A 108 4.58 -23.96 4.33
N ILE A 109 4.44 -25.14 3.72
CA ILE A 109 5.50 -26.17 3.63
C ILE A 109 6.51 -25.84 2.52
N ARG A 110 6.05 -25.42 1.34
CA ARG A 110 6.88 -24.83 0.29
C ARG A 110 7.14 -23.38 0.66
N LYS A 111 8.31 -23.09 1.23
CA LYS A 111 8.80 -21.75 1.59
C LYS A 111 8.87 -20.79 0.38
N ASP A 112 7.74 -20.44 -0.21
CA ASP A 112 7.66 -19.54 -1.37
C ASP A 112 7.70 -18.08 -0.91
N TYR A 113 8.74 -17.78 -0.13
CA TYR A 113 9.04 -16.46 0.39
C TYR A 113 9.29 -15.48 -0.76
N LEU A 114 9.85 -15.95 -1.87
CA LEU A 114 10.04 -15.11 -3.05
C LEU A 114 8.70 -14.65 -3.65
N SER A 115 7.74 -15.57 -3.83
CA SER A 115 6.40 -15.21 -4.29
C SER A 115 5.71 -14.23 -3.34
N LEU A 116 5.81 -14.45 -2.02
CA LEU A 116 5.26 -13.52 -1.02
C LEU A 116 5.90 -12.13 -1.06
N PHE A 117 7.22 -12.08 -1.20
CA PHE A 117 7.96 -10.82 -1.34
C PHE A 117 7.52 -10.07 -2.60
N LEU A 118 7.50 -10.75 -3.76
CA LEU A 118 7.06 -10.16 -5.02
C LEU A 118 5.59 -9.73 -4.96
N LYS A 119 4.73 -10.49 -4.28
CA LYS A 119 3.32 -10.12 -4.05
C LYS A 119 3.22 -8.83 -3.25
N GLY A 120 4.00 -8.67 -2.17
CA GLY A 120 4.04 -7.44 -1.39
C GLY A 120 4.54 -6.25 -2.19
N PHE A 121 5.66 -6.44 -2.90
CA PHE A 121 6.25 -5.44 -3.78
C PHE A 121 5.27 -4.97 -4.86
N LEU A 122 4.70 -5.89 -5.65
CA LEU A 122 3.81 -5.53 -6.76
C LEU A 122 2.51 -4.89 -6.28
N LEU A 123 1.94 -5.37 -5.18
CA LEU A 123 0.70 -4.80 -4.64
C LEU A 123 0.91 -3.35 -4.16
N ASN A 124 2.07 -3.06 -3.57
CA ASN A 124 2.41 -1.69 -3.17
C ASN A 124 2.82 -0.81 -4.37
N PHE A 125 3.58 -1.37 -5.31
CA PHE A 125 4.05 -0.67 -6.51
C PHE A 125 2.90 -0.27 -7.46
N ILE A 126 1.83 -1.07 -7.52
CA ILE A 126 0.66 -0.75 -8.34
C ILE A 126 -0.25 0.28 -7.64
N ASN A 127 -0.08 0.50 -6.34
CA ASN A 127 -0.87 1.45 -5.58
C ASN A 127 -0.39 2.90 -5.85
N ILE A 128 -1.04 3.56 -6.81
CA ILE A 128 -0.74 4.96 -7.18
C ILE A 128 -0.86 5.94 -6.01
N GLY A 129 -1.70 5.64 -5.02
CA GLY A 129 -1.84 6.43 -3.80
C GLY A 129 -0.55 6.50 -2.99
N VAL A 130 0.27 5.44 -3.03
CA VAL A 130 1.56 5.39 -2.33
C VAL A 130 2.59 6.29 -3.01
N LEU A 131 2.64 6.29 -4.34
CA LEU A 131 3.45 7.24 -5.10
C LEU A 131 3.04 8.69 -4.78
N GLY A 132 1.74 8.98 -4.80
CA GLY A 132 1.19 10.28 -4.46
C GLY A 132 1.53 10.72 -3.03
N PHE A 133 1.48 9.80 -2.07
CA PHE A 133 1.85 10.04 -0.68
C PHE A 133 3.33 10.40 -0.54
N TRP A 134 4.25 9.60 -1.10
CA TRP A 134 5.68 9.88 -1.01
C TRP A 134 6.04 11.21 -1.68
N LEU A 135 5.39 11.52 -2.80
CA LEU A 135 5.53 12.81 -3.44
C LEU A 135 5.04 13.95 -2.53
N ALA A 136 3.86 13.84 -1.93
CA ALA A 136 3.34 14.85 -1.01
C ALA A 136 4.29 15.11 0.17
N ILE A 137 4.89 14.06 0.73
CA ILE A 137 5.89 14.17 1.80
C ILE A 137 7.15 14.91 1.32
N ILE A 138 7.70 14.56 0.15
CA ILE A 138 8.87 15.26 -0.40
C ILE A 138 8.57 16.74 -0.64
N ILE A 139 7.38 17.08 -1.13
CA ILE A 139 6.98 18.46 -1.43
C ILE A 139 6.81 19.27 -0.14
N THR A 140 6.18 18.70 0.88
CA THR A 140 5.81 19.41 2.11
C THR A 140 6.91 19.43 3.16
N ILE A 141 7.71 18.36 3.25
CA ILE A 141 8.76 18.18 4.26
C ILE A 141 10.14 18.38 3.66
N GLY A 142 10.38 18.01 2.39
CA GLY A 142 11.70 18.17 1.75
C GLY A 142 12.28 19.58 1.87
N PRO A 143 11.52 20.67 1.60
CA PRO A 143 11.98 22.04 1.80
C PRO A 143 12.36 22.35 3.27
N LYS A 144 11.63 21.80 4.25
CA LYS A 144 11.91 21.96 5.69
C LYS A 144 13.21 21.25 6.12
N LEU A 145 13.66 20.28 5.32
CA LEU A 145 14.91 19.57 5.49
C LEU A 145 16.06 20.18 4.66
N ASP A 146 15.85 21.36 4.06
CA ASP A 146 16.75 22.05 3.13
C ASP A 146 17.13 21.20 1.90
N MET A 147 16.35 20.15 1.58
CA MET A 147 16.72 19.10 0.62
C MET A 147 18.11 18.47 0.86
N LYS A 148 18.67 18.61 2.07
CA LYS A 148 19.99 18.07 2.42
C LYS A 148 19.95 16.55 2.36
N PRO A 149 20.80 15.88 1.55
CA PRO A 149 20.73 14.42 1.36
C PRO A 149 20.77 13.63 2.67
N THR A 150 21.64 14.02 3.60
CA THR A 150 21.76 13.35 4.91
C THR A 150 20.51 13.48 5.76
N ARG A 151 19.86 14.66 5.78
CA ARG A 151 18.62 14.88 6.53
C ARG A 151 17.45 14.14 5.92
N MET A 152 17.36 14.15 4.58
CA MET A 152 16.35 13.40 3.82
C MET A 152 16.48 11.90 4.10
N LEU A 153 17.69 11.35 3.99
CA LEU A 153 17.96 9.93 4.25
C LEU A 153 17.53 9.56 5.68
N VAL A 154 17.95 10.34 6.68
CA VAL A 154 17.57 10.10 8.08
C VAL A 154 16.07 10.19 8.29
N PHE A 155 15.41 11.19 7.70
CA PHE A 155 13.97 11.34 7.81
C PHE A 155 13.22 10.14 7.18
N PHE A 156 13.48 9.80 5.92
CA PHE A 156 12.78 8.72 5.22
C PHE A 156 13.06 7.34 5.82
N THR A 157 14.31 7.07 6.21
CA THR A 157 14.64 5.82 6.92
C THR A 157 13.96 5.74 8.27
N SER A 158 13.78 6.88 8.98
CA SER A 158 13.01 6.92 10.23
C SER A 158 11.52 6.69 10.01
N VAL A 159 10.94 7.22 8.93
CA VAL A 159 9.54 6.96 8.56
C VAL A 159 9.35 5.47 8.28
N ILE A 160 10.20 4.88 7.43
CA ILE A 160 10.15 3.45 7.09
C ILE A 160 10.39 2.59 8.33
N ALA A 161 11.34 2.94 9.19
CA ALA A 161 11.61 2.19 10.41
C ALA A 161 10.42 2.24 11.38
N SER A 162 9.81 3.42 11.59
CA SER A 162 8.61 3.56 12.41
C SER A 162 7.42 2.77 11.84
N TYR A 163 7.23 2.85 10.52
CA TYR A 163 6.26 2.05 9.78
C TYR A 163 6.49 0.55 10.01
N PHE A 164 7.69 0.05 9.72
CA PHE A 164 8.05 -1.36 9.87
C PHE A 164 7.87 -1.85 11.31
N ILE A 165 8.30 -1.08 12.31
CA ILE A 165 8.11 -1.42 13.72
C ILE A 165 6.61 -1.54 14.05
N THR A 166 5.80 -0.60 13.57
CA THR A 166 4.34 -0.65 13.75
C THR A 166 3.73 -1.88 13.08
N ASP A 167 4.26 -2.29 11.92
CA ASP A 167 3.87 -3.51 11.21
C ASP A 167 4.24 -4.76 11.98
N LEU A 168 5.44 -4.82 12.56
CA LEU A 168 5.80 -5.93 13.45
C LEU A 168 4.80 -6.09 14.60
N PHE A 169 4.37 -4.99 15.23
CA PHE A 169 3.33 -5.04 16.26
C PHE A 169 1.99 -5.55 15.68
N LYS A 170 1.55 -5.05 14.53
CA LYS A 170 0.32 -5.52 13.85
C LYS A 170 0.38 -7.02 13.53
N ILE A 171 1.50 -7.50 12.99
CA ILE A 171 1.73 -8.91 12.65
C ILE A 171 1.69 -9.77 13.93
N LEU A 172 2.32 -9.31 15.02
CA LEU A 172 2.30 -10.00 16.31
C LEU A 172 0.90 -10.07 16.92
N LEU A 173 0.13 -8.98 16.85
CA LEU A 173 -1.26 -8.93 17.30
C LEU A 173 -2.15 -9.85 16.46
N ALA A 174 -1.97 -9.82 15.13
CA ALA A 174 -2.67 -10.70 14.20
C ALA A 174 -2.41 -12.18 14.49
N LYS A 175 -1.21 -12.55 14.96
CA LYS A 175 -0.90 -13.92 15.37
C LYS A 175 -1.78 -14.41 16.53
N GLN A 176 -2.22 -13.54 17.44
CA GLN A 176 -3.11 -13.92 18.55
C GLN A 176 -4.49 -14.37 18.04
N LEU A 177 -4.94 -13.81 16.91
CA LEU A 177 -6.18 -14.19 16.24
C LEU A 177 -6.11 -15.56 15.55
N ARG A 178 -4.91 -16.17 15.46
CA ARG A 178 -4.72 -17.50 14.87
C ARG A 178 -5.53 -18.59 15.58
N SER A 179 -5.73 -18.46 16.89
CA SER A 179 -6.57 -19.38 17.68
C SER A 179 -8.03 -19.45 17.19
N LYS A 180 -8.50 -18.43 16.47
CA LYS A 180 -9.84 -18.36 15.88
C LYS A 180 -9.90 -18.79 14.42
N LEU A 181 -8.79 -19.27 13.83
CA LEU A 181 -8.76 -19.72 12.44
C LEU A 181 -9.30 -21.12 12.27
N THR A 182 -10.62 -21.18 12.20
CA THR A 182 -11.30 -22.30 11.56
C THR A 182 -11.24 -22.10 10.04
N ALA A 183 -11.31 -23.20 9.29
CA ALA A 183 -11.39 -23.13 7.82
C ALA A 183 -12.55 -22.25 7.29
N LYS A 184 -13.66 -22.16 8.03
CA LYS A 184 -14.76 -21.24 7.69
C LYS A 184 -14.34 -19.77 7.81
N ASN A 185 -13.56 -19.44 8.84
CA ASN A 185 -13.07 -18.08 9.06
C ASN A 185 -11.97 -17.70 8.07
N ILE A 186 -11.08 -18.63 7.71
CA ILE A 186 -10.08 -18.43 6.64
C ILE A 186 -10.76 -18.05 5.33
N ILE A 187 -11.77 -18.82 4.91
CA ILE A 187 -12.54 -18.54 3.68
C ILE A 187 -13.20 -17.16 3.76
N ARG A 188 -13.79 -16.79 4.90
CA ARG A 188 -14.40 -15.46 5.07
C ARG A 188 -13.37 -14.34 4.94
N ILE A 189 -12.21 -14.46 5.59
CA ILE A 189 -11.13 -13.47 5.51
C ILE A 189 -10.68 -13.31 4.05
N LYS A 190 -10.40 -14.42 3.36
CA LYS A 190 -10.02 -14.41 1.94
C LYS A 190 -11.08 -13.70 1.06
N LYS A 191 -12.37 -14.00 1.27
CA LYS A 191 -13.46 -13.34 0.54
C LYS A 191 -13.52 -11.84 0.81
N ILE A 192 -13.42 -11.43 2.07
CA ILE A 192 -13.42 -10.00 2.44
C ILE A 192 -12.30 -9.27 1.72
N ILE A 193 -11.10 -9.85 1.67
CA ILE A 193 -9.95 -9.23 1.03
C ILE A 193 -10.11 -9.16 -0.48
N CYS A 194 -10.66 -10.20 -1.11
CA CYS A 194 -10.98 -10.15 -2.54
C CYS A 194 -11.99 -9.03 -2.84
N ILE A 195 -13.02 -8.87 -1.99
CA ILE A 195 -14.01 -7.80 -2.13
C ILE A 195 -13.34 -6.43 -1.96
N ILE A 196 -12.47 -6.26 -0.97
CA ILE A 196 -11.71 -5.02 -0.76
C ILE A 196 -10.87 -4.70 -2.01
N LEU A 197 -10.13 -5.67 -2.54
CA LEU A 197 -9.32 -5.50 -3.77
C LEU A 197 -10.18 -5.10 -4.97
N ILE A 198 -11.36 -5.69 -5.12
CA ILE A 198 -12.34 -5.31 -6.15
C ILE A 198 -12.81 -3.86 -5.95
N ILE A 199 -13.15 -3.47 -4.72
CA ILE A 199 -13.59 -2.09 -4.40
C ILE A 199 -12.49 -1.09 -4.73
N PHE A 200 -11.25 -1.34 -4.30
CA PHE A 200 -10.11 -0.48 -4.64
C PHE A 200 -9.83 -0.45 -6.14
N GLY A 201 -9.93 -1.60 -6.81
CA GLY A 201 -9.79 -1.69 -8.26
C GLY A 201 -10.82 -0.85 -9.01
N VAL A 202 -12.11 -0.96 -8.64
CA VAL A 202 -13.19 -0.13 -9.19
C VAL A 202 -12.98 1.35 -8.86
N ALA A 203 -12.60 1.68 -7.62
CA ALA A 203 -12.35 3.07 -7.23
C ALA A 203 -11.25 3.70 -8.10
N LEU A 204 -10.14 3.01 -8.33
CA LEU A 204 -9.06 3.46 -9.22
C LEU A 204 -9.52 3.58 -10.68
N LEU A 205 -10.34 2.66 -11.18
CA LEU A 205 -10.89 2.74 -12.54
C LEU A 205 -11.81 3.95 -12.71
N VAL A 206 -12.69 4.22 -11.74
CA VAL A 206 -13.56 5.41 -11.73
C VAL A 206 -12.71 6.68 -11.69
N GLU A 207 -11.69 6.68 -10.84
CA GLU A 207 -10.75 7.78 -10.71
C GLU A 207 -10.00 8.04 -12.03
N GLY A 208 -9.54 6.99 -12.73
CA GLY A 208 -8.92 7.09 -14.05
C GLY A 208 -9.89 7.48 -15.18
N TRP A 209 -11.18 7.14 -15.08
CA TRP A 209 -12.17 7.43 -16.11
C TRP A 209 -12.71 8.88 -16.06
N SER A 210 -12.74 9.51 -14.89
CA SER A 210 -13.22 10.89 -14.71
C SER A 210 -12.11 11.91 -14.38
N PRO A 211 -11.14 12.19 -15.28
CA PRO A 211 -10.16 13.26 -15.07
C PRO A 211 -10.75 14.66 -15.27
N GLY A 212 -11.89 14.77 -15.97
CA GLY A 212 -12.54 16.04 -16.31
C GLY A 212 -13.19 16.75 -15.10
N GLU A 213 -13.86 16.00 -14.22
CA GLU A 213 -14.49 16.56 -13.01
C GLU A 213 -13.44 17.09 -12.02
N ARG A 214 -12.28 16.43 -11.91
CA ARG A 214 -11.17 16.89 -11.07
C ARG A 214 -10.58 18.22 -11.53
N LYS A 215 -10.38 18.40 -12.84
CA LYS A 215 -9.90 19.69 -13.39
C LYS A 215 -10.92 20.80 -13.14
N MET A 216 -12.21 20.51 -13.29
CA MET A 216 -13.28 21.49 -13.10
C MET A 216 -13.42 21.91 -11.62
N VAL A 217 -13.39 20.95 -10.68
CA VAL A 217 -13.47 21.21 -9.24
C VAL A 217 -12.23 21.95 -8.73
N ASN A 218 -11.03 21.54 -9.12
CA ASN A 218 -9.80 22.25 -8.73
C ASN A 218 -9.77 23.69 -9.29
N SER A 219 -10.20 23.89 -10.55
CA SER A 219 -10.30 25.24 -11.13
C SER A 219 -11.34 26.12 -10.43
N ALA A 220 -12.46 25.54 -9.99
CA ALA A 220 -13.48 26.25 -9.23
C ALA A 220 -12.97 26.64 -7.82
N LEU A 221 -12.25 25.73 -7.15
CA LEU A 221 -11.64 26.00 -5.84
C LEU A 221 -10.54 27.06 -5.91
N GLU A 222 -9.65 27.00 -6.91
CA GLU A 222 -8.64 28.05 -7.14
C GLU A 222 -9.28 29.42 -7.42
N THR A 223 -10.40 29.44 -8.17
CA THR A 223 -11.14 30.68 -8.43
C THR A 223 -11.76 31.25 -7.15
N LEU A 224 -12.29 30.40 -6.28
CA LEU A 224 -12.86 30.80 -4.98
C LEU A 224 -11.78 31.28 -4.00
N GLU A 225 -10.62 30.61 -3.94
CA GLU A 225 -9.49 31.04 -3.10
C GLU A 225 -8.92 32.38 -3.56
N LYS A 226 -8.81 32.59 -4.88
CA LYS A 226 -8.34 33.86 -5.46
C LYS A 226 -9.32 35.00 -5.17
N ASN A 227 -10.62 34.76 -5.26
CA ASN A 227 -11.65 35.76 -4.94
C ASN A 227 -11.80 36.03 -3.44
N ALA A 228 -11.35 35.11 -2.57
CA ALA A 228 -11.37 35.28 -1.12
C ALA A 228 -10.10 35.95 -0.56
N SER A 229 -9.07 36.14 -1.40
CA SER A 229 -7.80 36.78 -1.06
C SER A 229 -7.61 38.18 -1.66
N GLU A 230 -8.60 38.67 -2.42
CA GLU A 230 -8.81 40.08 -2.79
C GLU A 230 -9.77 40.77 -1.82
#